data_AF-A0A954FTF8-F1
#
_entry.id   AF-A0A954FTF8-F1
#
_cell.length_a   1.000
_cell.length_b   1.000
_cell.length_c   1.000
_cell.angle_alpha   90.00
_cell.angle_beta   90.00
_cell.angle_gamma   90.00
#
_symmetry.space_group_name_H-M   'P 1'
#
loop_
_entity.id
_entity.type
_entity.pdbx_description
1 polymer ?
#
loop_
_entity_poly.entity_id
_entity_poly.type
_entity_poly.pdbx_seq_one_letter_code
_entity_poly.pdbx_strand_id
1 'polypeptide(L)'
;MTQQHRSGLSLVEVCVVLVIISLLIALLLPYVQKSRERARKSSWKNNLKSIGLALHNYHETHRFFPPGGIIREDNVAMHDWLMMIMPYLDANPLSVMIDYDQPWDHPANVPVFKRLIPYYMIPDEDLGLTSAGHGLTQVLGNPNVMHRNSSVGLRELKGEITHNWLAGEIAGNYQPWGYPFNWRPLGSKLCDGPESFGHPGWDGGHLLLVDGRVSFFSEETSPEILRHLANAVPVATRDQTAVPDKTFQIGDFYWDRFDLQSDPQGKNKYLTQVLHNSAGTPLLINVYSAANLSLEELEHTKSRRDSFFFLVQINSSTDITSTLKATTLAEATSPAQFAANVKTLQAIQRRLLKTDSHEVRP
;
A
#
# COMPACT_ATOMS: atom_id res chain seq x y z
N MET A 1 -45.98 11.62 -59.16
CA MET A 1 -45.29 10.54 -58.42
C MET A 1 -43.83 10.90 -58.31
N THR A 2 -43.42 11.50 -57.19
CA THR A 2 -42.02 11.83 -56.91
C THR A 2 -41.29 10.57 -56.46
N GLN A 3 -40.47 9.99 -57.34
CA GLN A 3 -39.57 8.89 -56.99
C GLN A 3 -38.56 9.38 -55.95
N GLN A 4 -38.75 9.01 -54.69
CA GLN A 4 -37.70 9.10 -53.69
C GLN A 4 -36.63 8.06 -54.04
N HIS A 5 -35.51 8.52 -54.60
CA HIS A 5 -34.31 7.70 -54.76
C HIS A 5 -33.83 7.30 -53.36
N ARG A 6 -34.08 6.06 -52.95
CA ARG A 6 -33.45 5.49 -51.76
C ARG A 6 -31.99 5.23 -52.10
N SER A 7 -31.09 6.13 -51.70
CA SER A 7 -29.65 5.91 -51.74
C SER A 7 -29.30 4.82 -50.72
N GLY A 8 -29.01 3.61 -51.19
CA GLY A 8 -28.41 2.56 -50.36
C GLY A 8 -26.94 2.89 -50.08
N LEU A 9 -26.48 2.69 -48.85
CA LEU A 9 -25.07 2.86 -48.50
C LEU A 9 -24.19 1.92 -49.33
N SER A 10 -23.12 2.46 -49.91
CA SER A 10 -22.10 1.65 -50.55
C SER A 10 -21.23 0.93 -49.52
N LEU A 11 -20.68 -0.23 -49.88
CA LEU A 11 -19.74 -0.98 -49.05
C LEU A 11 -18.56 -0.11 -48.61
N VAL A 12 -18.09 0.77 -49.51
CA VAL A 12 -16.98 1.69 -49.25
C VAL A 12 -17.33 2.70 -48.16
N GLU A 13 -18.52 3.32 -48.22
CA GLU A 13 -18.97 4.26 -47.19
C GLU A 13 -19.08 3.60 -45.82
N VAL A 14 -19.60 2.37 -45.75
CA VAL A 14 -19.65 1.60 -44.49
C VAL A 14 -18.24 1.32 -43.96
N CYS A 15 -17.30 0.90 -44.82
CA CYS A 15 -15.92 0.64 -44.42
C CYS A 15 -15.24 1.90 -43.87
N VAL A 16 -15.42 3.07 -44.51
CA VAL A 16 -14.84 4.34 -44.03
C VAL A 16 -15.40 4.70 -42.65
N VAL A 17 -16.70 4.55 -42.44
CA VAL A 17 -17.33 4.83 -41.14
C VAL A 17 -16.79 3.90 -40.05
N LEU A 18 -16.65 2.60 -40.33
CA LEU A 18 -16.09 1.64 -39.37
C LEU A 18 -14.62 1.94 -39.04
N VAL A 19 -13.82 2.37 -40.02
CA VAL A 19 -12.43 2.79 -39.81
C VAL A 19 -12.37 4.02 -38.90
N ILE A 20 -13.22 5.02 -39.14
CA ILE A 20 -13.28 6.24 -38.31
C ILE A 20 -13.71 5.87 -36.88
N ILE A 21 -14.76 5.07 -36.69
CA ILE A 21 -15.22 4.65 -35.36
C ILE A 21 -14.12 3.88 -34.62
N SER A 22 -13.44 2.95 -35.29
CA SER A 22 -12.34 2.17 -34.69
C SER A 22 -11.18 3.06 -34.25
N LEU A 23 -10.82 4.06 -35.07
CA LEU A 23 -9.79 5.05 -34.74
C LEU A 23 -10.20 5.92 -33.55
N LEU A 24 -11.45 6.39 -33.51
CA LEU A 24 -11.99 7.17 -32.39
C LEU A 24 -11.96 6.36 -31.08
N ILE A 25 -12.41 5.10 -31.10
CA ILE A 25 -12.35 4.21 -29.93
C ILE A 25 -10.90 4.00 -29.47
N ALA A 26 -9.97 3.77 -30.40
CA ALA A 26 -8.56 3.57 -30.08
C ALA A 26 -7.93 4.79 -29.38
N LEU A 27 -8.34 6.01 -29.75
CA LEU A 27 -7.88 7.24 -29.11
C LEU A 27 -8.58 7.51 -27.76
N LEU A 28 -9.84 7.08 -27.59
CA LEU A 28 -10.62 7.31 -26.38
C LEU A 28 -10.28 6.34 -25.24
N LEU A 29 -9.98 5.07 -25.54
CA LEU A 29 -9.74 4.04 -24.54
C LEU A 29 -8.65 4.39 -23.50
N PRO A 30 -7.44 4.87 -23.87
CA PRO A 30 -6.42 5.24 -22.89
C PRO A 30 -6.86 6.44 -22.03
N TYR A 31 -7.63 7.37 -22.59
CA TYR A 31 -8.11 8.54 -21.85
C TYR A 31 -9.16 8.16 -20.79
N VAL A 32 -10.08 7.24 -21.13
CA VAL A 32 -11.09 6.73 -20.19
C VAL A 32 -10.41 6.03 -19.02
N GLN A 33 -9.35 5.24 -19.26
CA GLN A 33 -8.60 4.57 -18.19
C GLN A 33 -7.93 5.57 -17.24
N LYS A 34 -7.26 6.60 -17.77
CA LYS A 34 -6.68 7.68 -16.94
C LYS A 34 -7.73 8.41 -16.11
N SER A 35 -8.91 8.65 -16.69
CA SER A 35 -10.02 9.29 -15.98
C SER A 35 -10.55 8.42 -14.85
N ARG A 36 -10.73 7.11 -15.08
CA ARG A 36 -11.14 6.16 -14.03
C ARG A 36 -10.11 6.11 -12.90
N GLU A 37 -8.83 6.11 -13.23
CA GLU A 37 -7.76 6.09 -12.23
C GLU A 37 -7.73 7.35 -11.36
N ARG A 38 -7.90 8.53 -11.99
CA ARG A 38 -8.05 9.79 -11.25
C ARG A 38 -9.29 9.80 -10.36
N ALA A 39 -10.40 9.26 -10.83
CA ALA A 39 -11.63 9.12 -10.04
C ALA A 39 -11.40 8.18 -8.85
N ARG A 40 -10.74 7.04 -9.06
CA ARG A 40 -10.37 6.09 -8.00
C ARG A 40 -9.52 6.76 -6.92
N LYS A 41 -8.47 7.47 -7.31
CA LYS A 41 -7.61 8.26 -6.40
C LYS A 41 -8.40 9.32 -5.63
N SER A 42 -9.29 10.04 -6.31
CA SER A 42 -10.16 11.05 -5.68
C SER A 42 -11.14 10.44 -4.68
N SER A 43 -11.75 9.30 -5.03
CA SER A 43 -12.68 8.59 -4.16
C SER A 43 -11.97 8.06 -2.92
N TRP A 44 -10.77 7.48 -3.06
CA TRP A 44 -9.97 7.05 -1.91
C TRP A 44 -9.56 8.23 -1.01
N LYS A 45 -9.14 9.36 -1.60
CA LYS A 45 -8.89 10.59 -0.85
C LYS A 45 -10.12 11.03 -0.04
N ASN A 46 -11.32 10.88 -0.58
CA ASN A 46 -12.57 11.18 0.13
C ASN A 46 -12.89 10.15 1.23
N ASN A 47 -12.57 8.86 1.03
CA ASN A 47 -12.65 7.85 2.08
C ASN A 47 -11.77 8.21 3.27
N LEU A 48 -10.50 8.59 3.03
CA LEU A 48 -9.59 9.06 4.08
C LEU A 48 -10.10 10.34 4.78
N LYS A 49 -10.74 11.26 4.06
CA LYS A 49 -11.38 12.43 4.68
C LYS A 49 -12.56 12.03 5.57
N SER A 50 -13.35 11.04 5.16
CA SER A 50 -14.47 10.51 5.95
C SER A 50 -13.97 9.83 7.22
N ILE A 51 -12.86 9.09 7.12
CA ILE A 51 -12.13 8.54 8.29
C ILE A 51 -11.63 9.67 9.20
N GLY A 52 -11.04 10.72 8.64
CA GLY A 52 -10.60 11.89 9.41
C GLY A 52 -11.74 12.56 10.17
N LEU A 53 -12.87 12.77 9.51
CA LEU A 53 -14.08 13.30 10.14
C LEU A 53 -14.54 12.39 11.29
N ALA A 54 -14.59 11.08 11.07
CA ALA A 54 -14.97 10.12 12.10
C ALA A 54 -14.01 10.12 13.30
N LEU A 55 -12.69 10.21 13.05
CA LEU A 55 -11.67 10.35 14.09
C LEU A 55 -11.84 11.64 14.91
N HIS A 56 -12.17 12.76 14.25
CA HIS A 56 -12.45 14.02 14.94
C HIS A 56 -13.74 13.96 15.76
N ASN A 57 -14.80 13.33 15.26
CA ASN A 57 -16.05 13.15 16.01
C ASN A 57 -15.85 12.23 17.23
N TYR A 58 -15.03 11.18 17.07
CA TYR A 58 -14.61 10.33 18.18
C TYR A 58 -13.85 11.15 19.23
N HIS A 59 -12.86 11.95 18.79
CA HIS A 59 -12.08 12.83 19.66
C HIS A 59 -12.95 13.87 20.37
N GLU A 60 -13.94 14.46 19.70
CA GLU A 60 -14.86 15.42 20.31
C GLU A 60 -15.61 14.81 21.49
N THR A 61 -16.04 13.55 21.34
CA THR A 61 -16.79 12.80 22.35
C THR A 61 -15.89 12.30 23.49
N HIS A 62 -14.75 11.70 23.16
CA HIS A 62 -13.89 10.98 24.12
C HIS A 62 -12.69 11.79 24.63
N ARG A 63 -12.38 12.93 24.00
CA ARG A 63 -11.24 13.82 24.25
C ARG A 63 -9.85 13.26 23.88
N PHE A 64 -9.79 12.04 23.38
CA PHE A 64 -8.60 11.41 22.80
C PHE A 64 -8.95 10.70 21.48
N PHE A 65 -7.97 10.48 20.62
CA PHE A 65 -8.09 9.61 19.45
C PHE A 65 -8.23 8.15 19.90
N PRO A 66 -8.97 7.31 19.18
CA PRO A 66 -9.21 5.93 19.59
C PRO A 66 -7.89 5.19 19.84
N PRO A 67 -7.82 4.30 20.84
CA PRO A 67 -6.67 3.40 20.98
C PRO A 67 -6.49 2.61 19.70
N GLY A 68 -5.24 2.39 19.28
CA GLY A 68 -4.94 1.56 18.10
C GLY A 68 -5.56 0.17 18.23
N GLY A 69 -5.56 -0.35 19.46
CA GLY A 69 -6.31 -1.52 19.86
C GLY A 69 -6.45 -1.61 21.36
N ILE A 70 -7.54 -2.19 21.83
CA ILE A 70 -7.80 -2.50 23.24
C ILE A 70 -7.34 -3.91 23.52
N ILE A 71 -6.34 -4.07 24.37
CA ILE A 71 -5.79 -5.36 24.79
C ILE A 71 -5.96 -5.43 26.31
N ARG A 72 -6.73 -6.41 26.77
CA ARG A 72 -6.98 -6.65 28.20
C ARG A 72 -5.72 -7.19 28.88
N GLU A 73 -5.66 -7.09 30.20
CA GLU A 73 -4.51 -7.52 31.01
C GLU A 73 -4.14 -9.00 30.82
N ASP A 74 -5.11 -9.85 30.49
CA ASP A 74 -4.91 -11.27 30.16
C ASP A 74 -4.49 -11.51 28.70
N ASN A 75 -4.05 -10.47 28.00
CA ASN A 75 -3.66 -10.45 26.58
C ASN A 75 -4.77 -10.78 25.58
N VAL A 76 -6.04 -10.71 25.99
CA VAL A 76 -7.16 -10.83 25.07
C VAL A 76 -7.32 -9.54 24.26
N ALA A 77 -7.25 -9.66 22.93
CA ALA A 77 -7.39 -8.55 22.01
C ALA A 77 -8.89 -8.27 21.76
N MET A 78 -9.33 -7.08 22.15
CA MET A 78 -10.74 -6.68 22.11
C MET A 78 -11.05 -6.00 20.78
N HIS A 79 -10.79 -4.70 20.64
CA HIS A 79 -11.29 -3.89 19.51
C HIS A 79 -10.20 -3.00 18.94
N ASP A 80 -10.27 -2.70 17.64
CA ASP A 80 -9.33 -1.83 16.93
C ASP A 80 -9.90 -0.40 16.73
N TRP A 81 -9.03 0.53 16.38
CA TRP A 81 -9.43 1.93 16.13
C TRP A 81 -10.41 2.08 14.96
N LEU A 82 -10.31 1.28 13.89
CA LEU A 82 -11.24 1.32 12.74
C LEU A 82 -12.66 0.96 13.19
N MET A 83 -12.81 -0.10 13.97
CA MET A 83 -14.08 -0.46 14.60
C MET A 83 -14.61 0.67 15.48
N MET A 84 -13.76 1.29 16.31
CA MET A 84 -14.20 2.31 17.27
C MET A 84 -14.70 3.60 16.60
N ILE A 85 -14.20 3.92 15.40
CA ILE A 85 -14.70 5.06 14.62
C ILE A 85 -15.93 4.72 13.78
N MET A 86 -16.32 3.45 13.67
CA MET A 86 -17.43 3.01 12.83
C MET A 86 -18.78 3.70 13.13
N PRO A 87 -19.18 3.92 14.41
CA PRO A 87 -20.39 4.69 14.71
C PRO A 87 -20.37 6.12 14.16
N TYR A 88 -19.16 6.67 13.94
CA TYR A 88 -18.93 8.02 13.45
C TYR A 88 -18.74 8.08 11.92
N LEU A 89 -18.74 6.93 11.25
CA LEU A 89 -18.71 6.80 9.78
C LEU A 89 -20.14 6.60 9.25
N ASP A 90 -20.78 7.69 8.79
CA ASP A 90 -22.09 7.72 8.12
C ASP A 90 -23.20 6.86 8.79
N ALA A 91 -23.16 6.72 10.13
CA ALA A 91 -24.08 5.91 10.92
C ALA A 91 -24.17 4.44 10.47
N ASN A 92 -23.02 3.81 10.21
CA ASN A 92 -22.94 2.45 9.70
C ASN A 92 -23.71 1.43 10.59
N PRO A 93 -24.72 0.70 10.06
CA PRO A 93 -25.53 -0.26 10.83
C PRO A 93 -24.74 -1.47 11.34
N LEU A 94 -23.49 -1.67 10.88
CA LEU A 94 -22.62 -2.71 11.40
C LEU A 94 -22.19 -2.47 12.84
N SER A 95 -22.02 -1.21 13.23
CA SER A 95 -21.57 -0.84 14.58
C SER A 95 -22.47 -1.39 15.69
N VAL A 96 -23.80 -1.36 15.49
CA VAL A 96 -24.77 -1.85 16.46
C VAL A 96 -24.87 -3.38 16.53
N MET A 97 -24.24 -4.09 15.59
CA MET A 97 -24.19 -5.57 15.58
C MET A 97 -22.95 -6.12 16.29
N ILE A 98 -22.03 -5.26 16.71
CA ILE A 98 -20.81 -5.69 17.40
C ILE A 98 -21.11 -5.80 18.89
N ASP A 99 -20.76 -6.94 19.47
CA ASP A 99 -20.71 -7.13 20.91
C ASP A 99 -19.38 -6.56 21.43
N TYR A 100 -19.47 -5.36 22.03
CA TYR A 100 -18.31 -4.63 22.55
C TYR A 100 -17.72 -5.27 23.82
N ASP A 101 -18.42 -6.20 24.47
CA ASP A 101 -17.91 -6.92 25.64
C ASP A 101 -17.15 -8.20 25.25
N GLN A 102 -17.16 -8.55 23.96
CA GLN A 102 -16.49 -9.73 23.42
C GLN A 102 -15.25 -9.37 22.59
N PRO A 103 -14.26 -10.28 22.51
CA PRO A 103 -13.10 -10.13 21.62
C PRO A 103 -13.51 -9.98 20.15
N TRP A 104 -12.64 -9.38 19.33
CA TRP A 104 -12.91 -9.21 17.90
C TRP A 104 -13.16 -10.54 17.17
N ASP A 105 -12.46 -11.62 17.56
CA ASP A 105 -12.55 -12.95 16.97
C ASP A 105 -13.59 -13.86 17.64
N HIS A 106 -14.38 -13.33 18.57
CA HIS A 106 -15.49 -14.05 19.17
C HIS A 106 -16.55 -14.41 18.11
N PRO A 107 -17.17 -15.62 18.15
CA PRO A 107 -18.15 -16.05 17.17
C PRO A 107 -19.32 -15.08 16.93
N ALA A 108 -19.69 -14.28 17.94
CA ALA A 108 -20.71 -13.24 17.81
C ALA A 108 -20.28 -12.08 16.88
N ASN A 109 -18.99 -11.72 16.88
CA ASN A 109 -18.45 -10.59 16.15
C ASN A 109 -17.91 -10.97 14.75
N VAL A 110 -17.48 -12.21 14.56
CA VAL A 110 -16.93 -12.72 13.29
C VAL A 110 -17.80 -12.35 12.07
N PRO A 111 -19.14 -12.51 12.07
CA PRO A 111 -19.97 -12.16 10.90
C PRO A 111 -19.86 -10.69 10.48
N VAL A 112 -19.59 -9.78 11.41
CA VAL A 112 -19.38 -8.35 11.11
C VAL A 112 -18.03 -8.18 10.42
N PHE A 113 -16.96 -8.75 10.98
CA PHE A 113 -15.60 -8.62 10.47
C PHE A 113 -15.33 -9.38 9.15
N LYS A 114 -16.26 -10.21 8.69
CA LYS A 114 -16.23 -10.80 7.34
C LYS A 114 -16.72 -9.85 6.23
N ARG A 115 -17.30 -8.70 6.59
CA ARG A 115 -17.78 -7.72 5.60
C ARG A 115 -16.64 -6.84 5.13
N LEU A 116 -16.66 -6.47 3.86
CA LEU A 116 -15.79 -5.42 3.33
C LEU A 116 -16.41 -4.05 3.63
N ILE A 117 -15.58 -3.11 4.10
CA ILE A 117 -16.02 -1.75 4.43
C ILE A 117 -15.50 -0.82 3.35
N PRO A 118 -16.36 -0.21 2.50
CA PRO A 118 -15.92 0.63 1.40
C PRO A 118 -15.00 1.79 1.82
N TYR A 119 -15.20 2.36 3.03
CA TYR A 119 -14.33 3.43 3.54
C TYR A 119 -12.90 2.99 3.83
N TYR A 120 -12.65 1.70 4.07
CA TYR A 120 -11.33 1.17 4.39
C TYR A 120 -10.60 0.58 3.18
N MET A 121 -11.20 0.67 2.00
CA MET A 121 -10.66 0.12 0.76
C MET A 121 -10.61 1.18 -0.34
N ILE A 122 -9.63 1.02 -1.22
CA ILE A 122 -9.53 1.73 -2.47
C ILE A 122 -10.63 1.19 -3.40
N PRO A 123 -11.48 2.06 -4.00
CA PRO A 123 -12.53 1.62 -4.90
C PRO A 123 -11.97 0.83 -6.09
N ASP A 124 -12.76 -0.12 -6.60
CA ASP A 124 -12.38 -1.00 -7.71
C ASP A 124 -11.12 -1.87 -7.45
N GLU A 125 -10.61 -1.94 -6.21
CA GLU A 125 -9.63 -2.93 -5.78
C GLU A 125 -10.30 -4.04 -4.98
N ASP A 126 -10.22 -5.27 -5.50
CA ASP A 126 -10.68 -6.45 -4.79
C ASP A 126 -9.48 -7.16 -4.16
N LEU A 127 -9.28 -6.94 -2.87
CA LEU A 127 -8.28 -7.67 -2.08
C LEU A 127 -8.78 -9.05 -1.63
N GLY A 128 -10.05 -9.37 -1.90
CA GLY A 128 -10.70 -10.57 -1.40
C GLY A 128 -10.80 -10.58 0.13
N LEU A 129 -10.80 -11.79 0.67
CA LEU A 129 -10.86 -12.05 2.11
C LEU A 129 -9.62 -12.83 2.53
N THR A 130 -9.31 -12.79 3.83
CA THR A 130 -8.34 -13.72 4.41
C THR A 130 -8.81 -15.18 4.25
N SER A 131 -7.93 -16.16 4.43
CA SER A 131 -8.30 -17.59 4.46
C SER A 131 -9.37 -17.93 5.50
N ALA A 132 -9.45 -17.15 6.59
CA ALA A 132 -10.50 -17.24 7.61
C ALA A 132 -11.79 -16.48 7.26
N GLY A 133 -11.83 -15.80 6.12
CA GLY A 133 -12.98 -15.07 5.58
C GLY A 133 -13.13 -13.62 6.07
N HIS A 134 -12.17 -13.07 6.81
CA HIS A 134 -12.23 -11.69 7.27
C HIS A 134 -11.96 -10.67 6.15
N GLY A 135 -12.69 -9.55 6.18
CA GLY A 135 -12.52 -8.42 5.28
C GLY A 135 -11.29 -7.59 5.63
N LEU A 136 -10.61 -7.06 4.62
CA LEU A 136 -9.31 -6.39 4.74
C LEU A 136 -9.44 -4.86 4.84
N THR A 137 -8.36 -4.21 5.28
CA THR A 137 -8.17 -2.76 5.24
C THR A 137 -6.93 -2.38 4.44
N GLN A 138 -7.00 -1.24 3.73
CA GLN A 138 -5.88 -0.58 3.04
C GLN A 138 -5.42 0.69 3.76
N VAL A 139 -5.89 0.92 4.99
CA VAL A 139 -5.49 2.05 5.84
C VAL A 139 -5.08 1.55 7.21
N LEU A 140 -3.92 2.03 7.69
CA LEU A 140 -3.43 1.78 9.05
C LEU A 140 -3.14 3.09 9.77
N GLY A 141 -3.20 3.05 11.10
CA GLY A 141 -3.00 4.19 11.98
C GLY A 141 -1.54 4.52 12.24
N ASN A 142 -1.31 5.77 12.65
CA ASN A 142 -0.05 6.24 13.19
C ASN A 142 0.20 5.62 14.57
N PRO A 143 1.24 4.80 14.77
CA PRO A 143 1.51 4.14 16.05
C PRO A 143 1.85 5.12 17.18
N ASN A 144 2.28 6.34 16.86
CA ASN A 144 2.51 7.36 17.87
C ASN A 144 1.21 7.88 18.50
N VAL A 145 0.10 7.83 17.78
CA VAL A 145 -1.23 8.31 18.22
C VAL A 145 -2.13 7.14 18.61
N MET A 146 -2.19 6.12 17.76
CA MET A 146 -3.08 4.97 17.85
C MET A 146 -2.25 3.68 18.00
N HIS A 147 -1.70 3.46 19.20
CA HIS A 147 -1.06 2.20 19.60
C HIS A 147 -1.89 1.44 20.62
N ARG A 148 -1.38 0.31 21.08
CA ARG A 148 -1.99 -0.53 22.12
C ARG A 148 -2.41 0.31 23.33
N ASN A 149 -3.70 0.27 23.67
CA ASN A 149 -4.30 0.93 24.83
C ASN A 149 -3.98 2.44 24.91
N SER A 150 -3.74 3.11 23.78
CA SER A 150 -3.41 4.52 23.76
C SER A 150 -4.60 5.42 24.13
N SER A 151 -4.31 6.63 24.59
CA SER A 151 -5.30 7.68 24.87
C SER A 151 -4.71 9.04 24.53
N VAL A 152 -4.21 9.18 23.30
CA VAL A 152 -3.54 10.40 22.82
C VAL A 152 -4.60 11.38 22.33
N GLY A 153 -4.67 12.57 22.92
CA GLY A 153 -5.51 13.66 22.45
C GLY A 153 -4.74 14.71 21.65
N LEU A 154 -5.48 15.71 21.15
CA LEU A 154 -4.90 16.86 20.44
C LEU A 154 -3.92 17.68 21.30
N ARG A 155 -4.06 17.65 22.64
CA ARG A 155 -3.20 18.42 23.56
C ARG A 155 -1.78 17.85 23.62
N GLU A 156 -1.66 16.53 23.51
CA GLU A 156 -0.39 15.80 23.53
C GLU A 156 0.44 16.04 22.26
N LEU A 157 -0.18 16.54 21.19
CA LEU A 157 0.48 16.84 19.91
C LEU A 157 1.29 18.14 19.91
N LYS A 158 1.34 18.89 21.04
CA LYS A 158 2.20 20.07 21.28
C LYS A 158 2.23 21.15 20.18
N GLY A 159 1.17 21.31 19.40
CA GLY A 159 1.11 22.29 18.31
C GLY A 159 1.64 21.78 16.96
N GLU A 160 2.07 20.51 16.87
CA GLU A 160 2.47 19.84 15.62
C GLU A 160 1.27 19.35 14.80
N ILE A 161 0.09 19.95 14.96
CA ILE A 161 -1.15 19.50 14.29
C ILE A 161 -0.98 19.50 12.76
N THR A 162 -0.24 20.45 12.21
CA THR A 162 0.02 20.57 10.77
C THR A 162 1.13 19.64 10.25
N HIS A 163 1.96 19.10 11.14
CA HIS A 163 3.10 18.22 10.82
C HIS A 163 2.97 16.82 11.43
N ASN A 164 1.76 16.46 11.86
CA ASN A 164 1.47 15.16 12.41
C ASN A 164 0.33 14.50 11.60
N TRP A 165 0.29 13.19 11.64
CA TRP A 165 -0.59 12.37 10.81
C TRP A 165 -1.34 11.35 11.67
N LEU A 166 -2.51 10.94 11.19
CA LEU A 166 -3.39 10.02 11.91
C LEU A 166 -3.41 8.65 11.26
N ALA A 167 -3.56 8.58 9.95
CA ALA A 167 -3.66 7.33 9.22
C ALA A 167 -3.09 7.46 7.82
N GLY A 168 -2.73 6.33 7.23
CA GLY A 168 -2.17 6.30 5.89
C GLY A 168 -2.56 5.04 5.14
N GLU A 169 -2.55 5.19 3.83
CA GLU A 169 -2.70 4.11 2.87
C GLU A 169 -1.51 3.15 2.92
N ILE A 170 -1.75 1.84 2.91
CA ILE A 170 -0.69 0.82 3.00
C ILE A 170 -0.46 0.06 1.70
N ALA A 171 0.81 -0.29 1.45
CA ALA A 171 1.24 -0.89 0.18
C ALA A 171 1.02 -2.40 0.08
N GLY A 172 0.80 -3.05 1.23
CA GLY A 172 0.67 -4.50 1.30
C GLY A 172 0.59 -5.02 2.74
N ASN A 173 0.74 -6.33 2.88
CA ASN A 173 0.50 -7.07 4.12
C ASN A 173 -0.78 -6.57 4.80
N TYR A 174 -1.85 -6.55 4.00
CA TYR A 174 -3.16 -6.12 4.44
C TYR A 174 -3.64 -7.01 5.58
N GLN A 175 -4.35 -6.39 6.52
CA GLN A 175 -4.83 -7.04 7.72
C GLN A 175 -6.35 -6.95 7.75
N PRO A 176 -7.05 -7.81 8.48
CA PRO A 176 -8.45 -7.64 8.74
C PRO A 176 -8.72 -6.25 9.32
N TRP A 177 -9.73 -5.56 8.82
CA TRP A 177 -10.05 -4.23 9.35
C TRP A 177 -10.45 -4.28 10.83
N GLY A 178 -10.91 -5.43 11.35
CA GLY A 178 -11.19 -5.63 12.77
C GLY A 178 -10.01 -6.10 13.61
N TYR A 179 -8.83 -6.31 13.03
CA TYR A 179 -7.68 -6.80 13.76
C TYR A 179 -7.16 -5.73 14.75
N PRO A 180 -7.04 -6.01 16.07
CA PRO A 180 -6.68 -5.00 17.07
C PRO A 180 -5.26 -4.44 17.00
N PHE A 181 -4.52 -4.66 15.91
CA PHE A 181 -3.14 -4.18 15.71
C PHE A 181 -2.99 -3.43 14.38
N ASN A 182 -4.00 -2.64 14.00
CA ASN A 182 -4.06 -1.90 12.75
C ASN A 182 -3.24 -0.59 12.75
N TRP A 183 -1.98 -0.64 13.16
CA TRP A 183 -1.01 0.45 13.06
C TRP A 183 0.33 -0.05 12.51
N ARG A 184 1.12 0.87 11.97
CA ARG A 184 2.44 0.56 11.39
C ARG A 184 3.34 1.79 11.40
N PRO A 185 4.65 1.65 11.70
CA PRO A 185 5.55 2.79 11.64
C PRO A 185 5.67 3.35 10.22
N LEU A 186 5.66 4.68 10.10
CA LEU A 186 5.97 5.35 8.84
C LEU A 186 7.48 5.20 8.59
N GLY A 187 7.85 4.37 7.60
CA GLY A 187 9.24 4.17 7.21
C GLY A 187 9.88 5.43 6.62
N SER A 188 11.13 5.32 6.18
CA SER A 188 11.83 6.43 5.51
C SER A 188 11.54 6.57 4.01
N LYS A 189 10.67 5.70 3.47
CA LYS A 189 10.29 5.68 2.06
C LYS A 189 8.89 5.06 1.92
N LEU A 190 8.12 5.55 0.94
CA LEU A 190 6.82 4.98 0.57
C LEU A 190 6.98 3.93 -0.53
N CYS A 191 6.04 2.99 -0.60
CA CYS A 191 6.04 1.88 -1.55
C CYS A 191 7.29 0.97 -1.46
N ASP A 192 8.03 1.01 -0.35
CA ASP A 192 9.31 0.31 -0.13
C ASP A 192 9.15 -1.17 0.27
N GLY A 193 8.02 -1.78 -0.12
CA GLY A 193 7.66 -3.17 0.21
C GLY A 193 6.33 -3.29 0.95
N PRO A 194 5.98 -4.52 1.36
CA PRO A 194 4.63 -4.84 1.83
C PRO A 194 4.35 -4.28 3.24
N GLU A 195 5.40 -4.00 4.02
CA GLU A 195 5.30 -3.36 5.33
C GLU A 195 5.41 -1.83 5.27
N SER A 196 5.26 -1.22 4.09
CA SER A 196 5.34 0.23 3.91
C SER A 196 3.95 0.86 3.78
N PHE A 197 3.92 2.19 3.89
CA PHE A 197 2.80 3.01 3.45
C PHE A 197 2.97 3.36 1.96
N GLY A 198 1.86 3.61 1.27
CA GLY A 198 1.82 3.92 -0.14
C GLY A 198 0.94 2.97 -0.94
N HIS A 199 0.75 3.28 -2.21
CA HIS A 199 0.12 2.43 -3.18
C HIS A 199 1.03 2.37 -4.41
N PRO A 200 1.67 1.20 -4.68
CA PRO A 200 2.63 1.09 -5.77
C PRO A 200 2.08 1.50 -7.14
N GLY A 201 0.78 1.31 -7.39
CA GLY A 201 0.15 1.76 -8.65
C GLY A 201 -0.09 3.27 -8.74
N TRP A 202 0.24 4.04 -7.69
CA TRP A 202 0.13 5.50 -7.65
C TRP A 202 1.48 6.21 -7.48
N ASP A 203 2.58 5.45 -7.46
CA ASP A 203 3.95 5.98 -7.26
C ASP A 203 4.06 6.86 -5.99
N GLY A 204 3.38 6.46 -4.92
CA GLY A 204 3.27 7.23 -3.68
C GLY A 204 2.03 6.84 -2.89
N GLY A 205 1.63 7.66 -1.93
CA GLY A 205 0.41 7.40 -1.16
C GLY A 205 -0.16 8.60 -0.44
N HIS A 206 -1.35 8.41 0.10
CA HIS A 206 -2.02 9.44 0.89
C HIS A 206 -1.81 9.22 2.38
N LEU A 207 -1.50 10.32 3.07
CA LEU A 207 -1.56 10.40 4.52
C LEU A 207 -2.67 11.38 4.93
N LEU A 208 -3.48 10.95 5.89
CA LEU A 208 -4.42 11.79 6.62
C LEU A 208 -3.65 12.52 7.73
N LEU A 209 -3.64 13.84 7.67
CA LEU A 209 -3.04 14.70 8.67
C LEU A 209 -4.02 14.98 9.81
N VAL A 210 -3.48 15.39 10.97
CA VAL A 210 -4.28 15.68 12.17
C VAL A 210 -5.23 16.86 11.96
N ASP A 211 -4.92 17.79 11.06
CA ASP A 211 -5.80 18.91 10.68
C ASP A 211 -6.98 18.50 9.76
N GLY A 212 -7.12 17.20 9.46
CA GLY A 212 -8.14 16.66 8.55
C GLY A 212 -7.77 16.74 7.08
N ARG A 213 -6.62 17.33 6.72
CA ARG A 213 -6.13 17.35 5.34
C ARG A 213 -5.64 15.98 4.93
N VAL A 214 -6.00 15.54 3.73
CA VAL A 214 -5.42 14.35 3.09
C VAL A 214 -4.44 14.82 2.02
N SER A 215 -3.15 14.51 2.22
CA SER A 215 -2.06 14.92 1.34
C SER A 215 -1.43 13.72 0.65
N PHE A 216 -1.11 13.87 -0.62
CA PHE A 216 -0.38 12.86 -1.39
C PHE A 216 1.12 13.11 -1.25
N PHE A 217 1.87 12.04 -0.98
CA PHE A 217 3.32 12.02 -0.91
C PHE A 217 3.84 11.04 -1.98
N SER A 218 4.74 11.51 -2.84
CA SER A 218 5.37 10.68 -3.88
C SER A 218 6.32 9.65 -3.25
N GLU A 219 6.59 8.54 -3.94
CA GLU A 219 7.68 7.62 -3.57
C GLU A 219 9.07 8.28 -3.59
N GLU A 220 9.21 9.42 -4.29
CA GLU A 220 10.41 10.26 -4.33
C GLU A 220 10.47 11.29 -3.19
N THR A 221 9.48 11.32 -2.29
CA THR A 221 9.48 12.23 -1.14
C THR A 221 10.77 12.06 -0.33
N SER A 222 11.42 13.18 0.00
CA SER A 222 12.66 13.17 0.78
C SER A 222 12.52 12.32 2.05
N PRO A 223 13.46 11.39 2.33
CA PRO A 223 13.46 10.61 3.56
C PRO A 223 13.44 11.45 4.83
N GLU A 224 13.95 12.68 4.78
CA GLU A 224 13.92 13.61 5.92
C GLU A 224 12.49 14.02 6.28
N ILE A 225 11.63 14.30 5.28
CA ILE A 225 10.22 14.65 5.50
C ILE A 225 9.48 13.47 6.14
N LEU A 226 9.66 12.26 5.62
CA LEU A 226 9.03 11.06 6.16
C LEU A 226 9.52 10.73 7.58
N ARG A 227 10.82 10.93 7.86
CA ARG A 227 11.37 10.81 9.21
C ARG A 227 10.80 11.86 10.17
N HIS A 228 10.57 13.09 9.72
CA HIS A 228 9.91 14.11 10.55
C HIS A 228 8.48 13.69 10.91
N LEU A 229 7.69 13.22 9.94
CA LEU A 229 6.34 12.70 10.19
C LEU A 229 6.34 11.45 11.09
N ALA A 230 7.28 10.52 10.89
CA ALA A 230 7.40 9.30 11.66
C ALA A 230 7.77 9.54 13.13
N ASN A 231 8.54 10.61 13.39
CA ASN A 231 9.00 10.98 14.73
C ASN A 231 8.18 12.14 15.34
N ALA A 232 7.04 12.50 14.74
CA ALA A 232 6.18 13.55 15.27
C ALA A 232 5.65 13.16 16.66
N VAL A 233 5.73 14.12 17.60
CA VAL A 233 5.39 13.92 19.02
C VAL A 233 3.87 13.76 19.21
N PRO A 234 3.39 12.88 20.11
CA PRO A 234 4.16 12.01 21.03
C PRO A 234 4.85 10.86 20.32
N VAL A 235 5.95 10.33 20.87
CA VAL A 235 6.61 9.14 20.32
C VAL A 235 6.33 7.97 21.25
N ALA A 236 5.63 6.95 20.74
CA ALA A 236 5.29 5.77 21.52
C ALA A 236 6.52 4.86 21.72
N THR A 237 6.53 4.10 22.81
CA THR A 237 7.62 3.15 23.08
C THR A 237 7.53 1.94 22.14
N ARG A 238 8.64 1.19 22.01
CA ARG A 238 8.66 -0.04 21.23
C ARG A 238 7.65 -1.07 21.75
N ASP A 239 7.48 -1.16 23.07
CA ASP A 239 6.54 -2.10 23.68
C ASP A 239 5.09 -1.72 23.42
N GLN A 240 4.78 -0.42 23.44
CA GLN A 240 3.45 0.10 23.11
C GLN A 240 3.07 -0.17 21.65
N THR A 241 4.05 -0.09 20.75
CA THR A 241 3.85 -0.25 19.30
C THR A 241 4.05 -1.69 18.82
N ALA A 242 4.45 -2.61 19.70
CA ALA A 242 4.68 -4.01 19.37
C ALA A 242 3.39 -4.68 18.89
N VAL A 243 3.47 -5.24 17.68
CA VAL A 243 2.42 -6.07 17.06
C VAL A 243 2.83 -7.55 17.13
N PRO A 244 1.88 -8.49 17.28
CA PRO A 244 2.17 -9.92 17.17
C PRO A 244 2.77 -10.26 15.80
N ASP A 245 3.63 -11.27 15.76
CA ASP A 245 4.13 -11.84 14.50
C ASP A 245 3.03 -12.72 13.87
N LYS A 246 1.99 -12.05 13.37
CA LYS A 246 0.81 -12.67 12.77
C LYS A 246 0.66 -12.17 11.35
N THR A 247 0.77 -13.09 10.40
CA THR A 247 0.50 -12.82 8.98
C THR A 247 -0.88 -13.33 8.61
N PHE A 248 -1.64 -12.52 7.86
CA PHE A 248 -2.92 -12.93 7.33
C PHE A 248 -2.71 -13.47 5.93
N GLN A 249 -3.07 -14.74 5.72
CA GLN A 249 -3.03 -15.34 4.38
C GLN A 249 -4.17 -14.75 3.56
N ILE A 250 -3.83 -13.85 2.65
CA ILE A 250 -4.69 -13.33 1.59
C ILE A 250 -4.45 -14.22 0.37
N GLY A 251 -5.49 -14.51 -0.41
CA GLY A 251 -5.35 -15.30 -1.65
C GLY A 251 -4.09 -14.92 -2.44
N ASP A 252 -3.26 -15.94 -2.68
CA ASP A 252 -1.95 -16.04 -3.33
C ASP A 252 -1.24 -14.76 -3.84
N PHE A 253 -1.13 -13.69 -3.05
CA PHE A 253 -0.03 -12.75 -3.25
C PHE A 253 1.23 -13.44 -2.76
N TYR A 254 2.16 -13.72 -3.67
CA TYR A 254 3.40 -14.38 -3.32
C TYR A 254 4.59 -13.60 -3.87
N TRP A 255 5.66 -13.62 -3.09
CA TRP A 255 6.96 -13.17 -3.55
C TRP A 255 7.61 -14.32 -4.31
N ASP A 256 7.85 -14.13 -5.60
CA ASP A 256 8.79 -14.97 -6.31
C ASP A 256 10.19 -14.40 -6.10
N ARG A 257 11.17 -15.28 -5.86
CA ARG A 257 12.56 -14.88 -5.63
C ARG A 257 13.47 -15.64 -6.56
N PHE A 258 14.35 -14.89 -7.21
CA PHE A 258 15.46 -15.46 -7.96
C PHE A 258 16.72 -14.63 -7.76
N ASP A 259 17.87 -15.29 -7.86
CA ASP A 259 19.16 -14.64 -7.77
C ASP A 259 19.55 -14.04 -9.13
N LEU A 260 20.10 -12.83 -9.11
CA LEU A 260 20.73 -12.22 -10.27
C LEU A 260 22.14 -12.80 -10.43
N GLN A 261 22.60 -12.88 -11.68
CA GLN A 261 23.96 -13.31 -11.96
C GLN A 261 24.94 -12.30 -11.35
N SER A 262 25.94 -12.78 -10.63
CA SER A 262 27.04 -11.98 -10.10
C SER A 262 28.30 -12.83 -10.06
N ASP A 263 29.44 -12.23 -9.73
CA ASP A 263 30.67 -12.98 -9.48
C ASP A 263 30.44 -14.05 -8.39
N PRO A 264 30.62 -15.35 -8.68
CA PRO A 264 30.49 -16.42 -7.70
C PRO A 264 31.48 -16.33 -6.54
N GLN A 265 32.62 -15.65 -6.74
CA GLN A 265 33.63 -15.38 -5.71
C GLN A 265 33.40 -14.03 -5.01
N GLY A 266 32.40 -13.27 -5.43
CA GLY A 266 32.03 -12.00 -4.84
C GLY A 266 31.50 -12.15 -3.41
N LYS A 267 31.78 -11.16 -2.56
CA LYS A 267 31.28 -11.11 -1.18
C LYS A 267 29.77 -10.91 -1.08
N ASN A 268 29.14 -10.36 -2.12
CA ASN A 268 27.72 -10.06 -2.14
C ASN A 268 27.00 -10.91 -3.16
N LYS A 269 25.88 -11.49 -2.75
CA LYS A 269 24.88 -12.06 -3.66
C LYS A 269 23.86 -10.99 -4.00
N TYR A 270 23.21 -11.13 -5.15
CA TYR A 270 22.17 -10.21 -5.57
C TYR A 270 20.93 -11.01 -5.89
N LEU A 271 19.79 -10.53 -5.42
CA LEU A 271 18.52 -11.21 -5.60
C LEU A 271 17.44 -10.23 -5.97
N THR A 272 16.44 -10.76 -6.64
CA THR A 272 15.23 -10.05 -6.98
C THR A 272 14.07 -10.70 -6.26
N GLN A 273 13.21 -9.88 -5.68
CA GLN A 273 11.90 -10.29 -5.20
C GLN A 273 10.85 -9.65 -6.10
N VAL A 274 9.97 -10.47 -6.67
CA VAL A 274 8.85 -10.01 -7.49
C VAL A 274 7.57 -10.27 -6.73
N LEU A 275 6.83 -9.21 -6.45
CA LEU A 275 5.50 -9.35 -5.85
C LEU A 275 4.52 -9.72 -6.96
N HIS A 276 3.84 -10.84 -6.82
CA HIS A 276 2.74 -11.24 -7.69
C HIS A 276 1.39 -11.04 -6.99
N ASN A 277 0.36 -10.73 -7.78
CA ASN A 277 -1.03 -10.92 -7.32
C ASN A 277 -1.45 -12.39 -7.39
N SER A 278 -2.64 -12.68 -6.87
CA SER A 278 -3.26 -14.03 -6.91
C SER A 278 -3.42 -14.63 -8.31
N ALA A 279 -3.39 -13.81 -9.37
CA ALA A 279 -3.40 -14.25 -10.76
C ALA A 279 -1.99 -14.43 -11.36
N GLY A 280 -0.92 -14.31 -10.56
CA GLY A 280 0.46 -14.41 -11.00
C GLY A 280 0.98 -13.18 -11.78
N THR A 281 0.23 -12.07 -11.78
CA THR A 281 0.65 -10.83 -12.44
C THR A 281 1.66 -10.11 -11.55
N PRO A 282 2.86 -9.77 -12.06
CA PRO A 282 3.84 -9.05 -11.27
C PRO A 282 3.35 -7.61 -11.03
N LEU A 283 3.55 -7.12 -9.81
CA LEU A 283 3.13 -5.80 -9.34
C LEU A 283 4.33 -4.92 -8.98
N LEU A 284 5.40 -5.54 -8.48
CA LEU A 284 6.59 -4.86 -8.00
C LEU A 284 7.81 -5.74 -8.19
N ILE A 285 8.95 -5.14 -8.52
CA ILE A 285 10.23 -5.85 -8.60
C ILE A 285 11.21 -5.11 -7.70
N ASN A 286 11.68 -5.76 -6.63
CA ASN A 286 12.68 -5.23 -5.72
C ASN A 286 13.99 -5.99 -5.90
N VAL A 287 15.09 -5.26 -6.03
CA VAL A 287 16.44 -5.81 -6.14
C VAL A 287 17.20 -5.50 -4.87
N TYR A 288 17.83 -6.53 -4.30
CA TYR A 288 18.62 -6.45 -3.08
C TYR A 288 20.02 -6.99 -3.33
N SER A 289 21.00 -6.52 -2.55
CA SER A 289 22.24 -7.25 -2.30
C SER A 289 22.18 -7.94 -0.95
N ALA A 290 22.90 -9.05 -0.81
CA ALA A 290 23.01 -9.81 0.41
C ALA A 290 24.48 -10.13 0.69
N ALA A 291 24.96 -9.79 1.88
CA ALA A 291 26.33 -10.10 2.27
C ALA A 291 26.48 -11.59 2.55
N ASN A 292 27.53 -12.21 1.97
CA ASN A 292 27.95 -13.56 2.29
C ASN A 292 29.06 -13.47 3.36
N LEU A 293 28.68 -13.50 4.63
CA LEU A 293 29.61 -13.44 5.76
C LEU A 293 30.32 -14.80 5.94
N SER A 294 31.61 -14.77 6.27
CA SER A 294 32.38 -15.99 6.58
C SER A 294 31.98 -16.58 7.94
N LEU A 295 32.31 -17.86 8.17
CA LEU A 295 32.07 -18.57 9.45
C LEU A 295 32.66 -17.84 10.67
N GLU A 296 33.76 -17.13 10.48
CA GLU A 296 34.46 -16.36 11.52
C GLU A 296 33.74 -15.03 11.84
N GLU A 297 33.17 -14.37 10.83
CA GLU A 297 32.35 -13.15 11.00
C GLU A 297 30.97 -13.46 11.64
N LEU A 298 30.48 -14.69 11.47
CA LEU A 298 29.23 -15.20 12.03
C LEU A 298 29.27 -15.39 13.56
N GLU A 299 30.45 -15.55 14.17
CA GLU A 299 30.58 -15.68 15.63
C GLU A 299 30.44 -14.33 16.36
N HIS A 300 30.67 -13.21 15.67
CA HIS A 300 30.68 -11.87 16.27
C HIS A 300 29.43 -11.02 15.97
N THR A 301 28.55 -11.44 15.05
CA THR A 301 27.36 -10.67 14.66
C THR A 301 26.08 -11.18 15.35
N LYS A 302 25.82 -10.68 16.57
CA LYS A 302 24.52 -10.86 17.27
C LYS A 302 23.44 -9.94 16.69
N SER A 303 22.89 -10.26 15.51
CA SER A 303 21.61 -9.70 15.02
C SER A 303 21.16 -10.41 13.74
N ARG A 304 20.07 -11.19 13.80
CA ARG A 304 19.59 -12.07 12.73
C ARG A 304 18.51 -11.45 11.82
N ARG A 305 18.61 -10.17 11.42
CA ARG A 305 17.64 -9.55 10.47
C ARG A 305 18.23 -8.68 9.34
N ASP A 306 19.54 -8.40 9.31
CA ASP A 306 20.12 -7.34 8.46
C ASP A 306 20.97 -7.84 7.26
N SER A 307 20.63 -8.96 6.62
CA SER A 307 21.46 -9.49 5.53
C SER A 307 21.01 -9.11 4.12
N PHE A 308 20.01 -8.24 3.96
CA PHE A 308 19.52 -7.77 2.65
C PHE A 308 19.54 -6.24 2.59
N PHE A 309 20.34 -5.68 1.68
CA PHE A 309 20.38 -4.25 1.39
C PHE A 309 19.56 -3.98 0.14
N PHE A 310 18.49 -3.20 0.29
CA PHE A 310 17.68 -2.76 -0.84
C PHE A 310 18.53 -1.89 -1.79
N LEU A 311 18.51 -2.22 -3.08
CA LEU A 311 19.24 -1.47 -4.10
C LEU A 311 18.28 -0.61 -4.92
N VAL A 312 17.24 -1.24 -5.47
CA VAL A 312 16.31 -0.55 -6.37
C VAL A 312 14.97 -1.26 -6.42
N GLN A 313 13.92 -0.46 -6.60
CA GLN A 313 12.59 -0.91 -6.98
C GLN A 313 12.37 -0.54 -8.45
N ILE A 314 11.94 -1.52 -9.24
CA ILE A 314 11.64 -1.37 -10.66
C ILE A 314 10.12 -1.35 -10.81
N ASN A 315 9.59 -0.22 -11.27
CA ASN A 315 8.21 -0.04 -11.67
C ASN A 315 8.10 -0.11 -13.21
N SER A 316 6.89 0.11 -13.76
CA SER A 316 6.64 0.01 -15.20
C SER A 316 7.38 1.04 -16.06
N SER A 317 7.89 2.12 -15.46
CA SER A 317 8.56 3.25 -16.12
C SER A 317 10.07 3.35 -15.87
N THR A 318 10.62 2.55 -14.95
CA THR A 318 12.04 2.56 -14.60
C THR A 318 12.94 2.18 -15.79
N ASP A 319 13.94 3.01 -16.12
CA ASP A 319 15.03 2.56 -17.01
C ASP A 319 15.99 1.65 -16.24
N ILE A 320 15.66 0.36 -16.25
CA ILE A 320 16.40 -0.71 -15.57
C ILE A 320 17.91 -0.65 -15.85
N THR A 321 18.31 -0.32 -17.08
CA THR A 321 19.74 -0.34 -17.44
C THR A 321 20.47 0.78 -16.73
N SER A 322 19.92 2.00 -16.78
CA SER A 322 20.50 3.15 -16.10
C SER A 322 20.50 2.97 -14.59
N THR A 323 19.40 2.44 -14.03
CA THR A 323 19.24 2.35 -12.58
C THR A 323 20.13 1.26 -12.00
N LEU A 324 20.23 0.08 -12.61
CA LEU A 324 21.13 -0.96 -12.13
C LEU A 324 22.61 -0.59 -12.27
N LYS A 325 22.97 0.23 -13.27
CA LYS A 325 24.34 0.77 -13.40
C LYS A 325 24.74 1.64 -12.22
N ALA A 326 23.78 2.28 -11.55
CA ALA A 326 24.02 3.09 -10.36
C ALA A 326 24.12 2.27 -9.06
N THR A 327 23.97 0.93 -9.15
CA THR A 327 24.05 0.03 -7.99
C THR A 327 25.36 -0.75 -7.96
N THR A 328 25.67 -1.35 -6.81
CA THR A 328 26.83 -2.23 -6.63
C THR A 328 26.79 -3.50 -7.49
N LEU A 329 25.63 -3.86 -8.06
CA LEU A 329 25.50 -5.00 -8.99
C LEU A 329 26.35 -4.81 -10.25
N ALA A 330 26.45 -3.59 -10.77
CA ALA A 330 27.19 -3.31 -12.00
C ALA A 330 28.69 -3.57 -11.85
N GLU A 331 29.24 -3.29 -10.66
CA GLU A 331 30.63 -3.57 -10.32
C GLU A 331 30.87 -5.06 -10.05
N ALA A 332 29.84 -5.75 -9.56
CA ALA A 332 29.90 -7.17 -9.19
C ALA A 332 29.56 -8.13 -10.36
N THR A 333 29.47 -7.64 -11.59
CA THR A 333 29.09 -8.42 -12.77
C THR A 333 30.01 -8.16 -13.96
N SER A 334 30.28 -9.22 -14.74
CA SER A 334 30.82 -9.03 -16.09
C SER A 334 29.78 -8.37 -17.00
N PRO A 335 30.19 -7.71 -18.11
CA PRO A 335 29.24 -7.08 -19.04
C PRO A 335 28.16 -8.04 -19.56
N ALA A 336 28.49 -9.31 -19.78
CA ALA A 336 27.55 -10.33 -20.21
C ALA A 336 26.52 -10.70 -19.12
N GLN A 337 26.98 -10.87 -17.88
CA GLN A 337 26.09 -11.14 -16.73
C GLN A 337 25.17 -9.95 -16.44
N PHE A 338 25.70 -8.72 -16.51
CA PHE A 338 24.91 -7.51 -16.33
C PHE A 338 23.81 -7.39 -17.39
N ALA A 339 24.15 -7.60 -18.66
CA ALA A 339 23.18 -7.58 -19.75
C ALA A 339 22.11 -8.67 -19.61
N ALA A 340 22.48 -9.86 -19.13
CA ALA A 340 21.52 -10.94 -18.86
C ALA A 340 20.55 -10.58 -17.73
N ASN A 341 21.05 -10.01 -16.63
CA ASN A 341 20.22 -9.55 -15.51
C ASN A 341 19.22 -8.47 -15.95
N VAL A 342 19.69 -7.47 -16.70
CA VAL A 342 18.83 -6.41 -17.26
C VAL A 342 17.72 -7.01 -18.13
N LYS A 343 18.06 -7.96 -19.02
CA LYS A 343 17.08 -8.61 -19.90
C LYS A 343 16.02 -9.37 -19.12
N THR A 344 16.41 -10.11 -18.07
CA THR A 344 15.48 -10.83 -17.20
C THR A 344 14.50 -9.87 -16.53
N LEU A 345 15.01 -8.79 -15.93
CA LEU A 345 14.18 -7.81 -15.23
C LEU A 345 13.27 -7.04 -16.19
N GLN A 346 13.73 -6.69 -17.40
CA GLN A 346 12.90 -6.09 -18.45
C GLN A 346 11.77 -7.02 -18.90
N ALA A 347 11.99 -8.33 -18.96
CA ALA A 347 10.94 -9.28 -19.33
C ALA A 347 9.81 -9.31 -18.29
N ILE A 348 10.16 -9.20 -17.00
CA ILE A 348 9.19 -9.13 -15.90
C ILE A 348 8.52 -7.75 -15.87
N GLN A 349 9.29 -6.67 -16.06
CA GLN A 349 8.80 -5.30 -16.10
C GLN A 349 7.71 -5.08 -17.16
N ARG A 350 7.83 -5.71 -18.34
CA ARG A 350 6.79 -5.63 -19.39
C ARG A 350 5.44 -6.21 -18.99
N ARG A 351 5.42 -7.09 -17.99
CA ARG A 351 4.22 -7.70 -17.42
C ARG A 351 3.71 -6.94 -16.20
N LEU A 352 4.46 -5.96 -15.68
CA LEU A 352 3.94 -5.04 -14.69
C LEU A 352 2.77 -4.29 -15.30
N LEU A 353 1.74 -4.06 -14.48
CA LEU A 353 0.67 -3.16 -14.86
C LEU A 353 1.29 -1.79 -15.17
N LYS A 354 1.06 -1.30 -16.40
CA LYS A 354 1.57 0.01 -16.82
C LYS A 354 0.90 1.09 -15.98
N THR A 355 1.69 1.74 -15.14
CA THR A 355 1.34 3.03 -14.56
C THR A 355 1.59 4.06 -15.66
N ASP A 356 0.54 4.67 -16.20
CA ASP A 356 0.69 5.82 -17.10
C ASP A 356 1.19 7.02 -16.28
N SER A 357 2.51 7.08 -16.06
CA SER A 357 3.21 8.17 -15.41
C SER A 357 3.32 9.37 -16.36
N HIS A 358 2.22 10.11 -16.50
CA HIS A 358 2.25 11.50 -16.96
C HIS A 358 1.17 12.32 -16.24
N GLU A 359 1.57 12.98 -15.16
CA GLU A 359 1.53 14.46 -15.06
C GLU A 359 2.15 14.90 -13.73
N VAL A 360 3.47 15.07 -13.76
CA VAL A 360 4.13 16.14 -13.00
C VAL A 360 3.55 17.45 -13.51
N ARG A 361 3.00 18.29 -12.60
CA ARG A 361 3.02 19.77 -12.67
C ARG A 361 2.16 20.40 -11.55
N PRO A 362 2.50 21.64 -11.17
CA PRO A 362 3.42 22.05 -10.11
C PRO A 362 2.77 22.09 -8.73
#